data_AF-A0A2D9H8W6-F1
#
_entry.id   AF-A0A2D9H8W6-F1
#
_cell.length_a   1.000
_cell.length_b   1.000
_cell.length_c   1.000
_cell.angle_alpha   90.00
_cell.angle_beta   90.00
_cell.angle_gamma   90.00
#
_symmetry.space_group_name_H-M   'P 1'
#
loop_
_entity.id
_entity.type
_entity.pdbx_description
1 polymer ?
#
loop_
_entity_poly.entity_id
_entity_poly.type
_entity_poly.pdbx_seq_one_letter_code
_entity_poly.pdbx_strand_id
1 'polypeptide(L)'
;MKPWSLCFLLLGCTNALPELSGAAALGRCGDAQQQIGEACDDGNQSNSDGCVGDNCSLAACGDGYRRADLSLGVDGYEACDDGNSIDTDGCRNDCSLARCGDGVLRTDILVGQAGYEACDDGNDNNNDTCSTACQAAYCGDGFRQSGEECDDGNSSDVDGCLVTCRTARCGDGYRRADLQVGSRIECSGASPCQALGEVCLLGHCFTEGFEACDDGNNDDSDACTNNCFDAYCGDGIVREDANPGELGYEACDDGNQVNEDGCLNTCIAAARNDGVHRQDISLGSANPCTNNDAQFCDLGEECRFYPDPCPEDATCNGICADPRFEACDDGDQDHTDGCTPNNLPMGSLSVLAGQHCQEIADPVAGAVDGE
;
A
#
# COMPACT_ATOMS: atom_id res chain seq x y z
N MET A 1 -99.44 -67.75 -45.07
CA MET A 1 -99.98 -68.04 -43.73
C MET A 1 -99.79 -66.78 -42.88
N LYS A 2 -100.85 -66.18 -42.35
CA LYS A 2 -100.80 -65.09 -41.34
C LYS A 2 -100.94 -65.72 -39.94
N PRO A 3 -100.33 -65.14 -38.88
CA PRO A 3 -101.06 -64.24 -37.97
C PRO A 3 -100.20 -63.02 -37.52
N TRP A 4 -100.71 -61.79 -37.43
CA TRP A 4 -101.44 -61.13 -36.32
C TRP A 4 -100.65 -60.88 -35.02
N SER A 5 -100.41 -59.59 -34.71
CA SER A 5 -100.32 -58.89 -33.39
C SER A 5 -99.22 -57.83 -33.44
N LEU A 6 -99.32 -56.62 -32.90
CA LEU A 6 -100.35 -55.94 -32.12
C LEU A 6 -100.14 -54.43 -32.34
N CYS A 7 -101.22 -53.67 -32.41
CA CYS A 7 -101.20 -52.21 -32.40
C CYS A 7 -100.96 -51.73 -30.95
N PHE A 8 -100.01 -50.81 -30.76
CA PHE A 8 -99.98 -49.91 -29.61
C PHE A 8 -99.83 -48.47 -30.12
N LEU A 9 -100.94 -47.75 -30.07
CA LEU A 9 -101.03 -46.30 -30.17
C LEU A 9 -100.49 -45.68 -28.89
N LEU A 10 -99.47 -44.84 -28.96
CA LEU A 10 -99.28 -43.71 -28.04
C LEU A 10 -98.60 -42.56 -28.79
N LEU A 11 -99.26 -41.40 -28.75
CA LEU A 11 -98.80 -40.10 -29.23
C LEU A 11 -97.42 -39.75 -28.65
N GLY A 12 -96.52 -39.21 -29.48
CA GLY A 12 -95.27 -38.63 -28.99
C GLY A 12 -94.46 -37.94 -30.07
N CYS A 13 -94.58 -36.62 -30.11
CA CYS A 13 -93.60 -35.64 -30.61
C CYS A 13 -92.87 -35.93 -31.94
N THR A 14 -93.31 -35.24 -33.00
CA THR A 14 -92.42 -34.81 -34.08
C THR A 14 -91.43 -33.79 -33.54
N ASN A 15 -90.34 -34.24 -32.93
CA ASN A 15 -89.14 -33.43 -32.81
C ASN A 15 -88.09 -34.12 -33.65
N ALA A 16 -87.85 -33.56 -34.83
CA ALA A 16 -86.60 -33.72 -35.52
C ALA A 16 -85.48 -33.55 -34.49
N LEU A 17 -84.61 -34.55 -34.40
CA LEU A 17 -83.32 -34.39 -33.74
C LEU A 17 -82.72 -33.10 -34.32
N PRO A 18 -82.41 -32.08 -33.50
CA PRO A 18 -81.66 -30.96 -34.03
C PRO A 18 -80.37 -31.55 -34.55
N GLU A 19 -80.13 -31.37 -35.85
CA GLU A 19 -78.83 -31.60 -36.45
C GLU A 19 -77.81 -30.91 -35.54
N LEU A 20 -76.86 -31.67 -34.98
CA LEU A 20 -75.63 -31.11 -34.44
C LEU A 20 -74.85 -30.51 -35.63
N SER A 21 -75.37 -29.38 -36.14
CA SER A 21 -74.63 -28.38 -36.89
C SER A 21 -74.01 -27.38 -35.90
N GLY A 22 -73.47 -27.91 -34.80
CA GLY A 22 -72.54 -27.19 -33.97
C GLY A 22 -71.16 -27.62 -34.41
N ALA A 23 -70.59 -26.98 -35.43
CA ALA A 23 -69.17 -26.70 -35.31
C ALA A 23 -69.03 -26.08 -33.92
N ALA A 24 -68.41 -26.79 -32.97
CA ALA A 24 -67.98 -26.13 -31.74
C ALA A 24 -67.20 -24.93 -32.25
N ALA A 25 -67.77 -23.73 -32.11
CA ALA A 25 -67.05 -22.51 -32.40
C ALA A 25 -65.76 -22.68 -31.60
N LEU A 26 -64.63 -22.75 -32.30
CA LEU A 26 -63.34 -22.68 -31.63
C LEU A 26 -63.44 -21.46 -30.73
N GLY A 27 -63.28 -21.69 -29.42
CA GLY A 27 -63.43 -20.66 -28.40
C GLY A 27 -62.77 -19.38 -28.87
N ARG A 28 -63.52 -18.27 -28.91
CA ARG A 28 -62.96 -17.01 -29.39
C ARG A 28 -62.43 -16.23 -28.20
N CYS A 29 -61.12 -16.27 -28.06
CA CYS A 29 -60.46 -15.53 -26.99
C CYS A 29 -60.76 -14.01 -27.05
N GLY A 30 -61.15 -13.47 -25.90
CA GLY A 30 -61.41 -12.06 -25.67
C GLY A 30 -62.85 -11.63 -25.95
N ASP A 31 -63.83 -12.54 -25.84
CA ASP A 31 -65.26 -12.24 -26.06
C ASP A 31 -66.12 -12.19 -24.79
N ALA A 32 -65.46 -12.23 -23.63
CA ALA A 32 -66.00 -12.24 -22.27
C ALA A 32 -66.82 -13.49 -21.95
N GLN A 33 -66.62 -14.58 -22.70
CA GLN A 33 -67.28 -15.86 -22.46
C GLN A 33 -66.24 -16.98 -22.40
N GLN A 34 -65.96 -17.48 -21.19
CA GLN A 34 -65.08 -18.63 -21.02
C GLN A 34 -65.66 -19.89 -21.66
N GLN A 35 -65.12 -20.28 -22.82
CA GLN A 35 -65.57 -21.40 -23.63
C GLN A 35 -64.70 -22.67 -23.39
N ILE A 36 -65.10 -23.79 -23.98
CA ILE A 36 -64.37 -25.07 -23.81
C ILE A 36 -62.98 -24.95 -24.45
N GLY A 37 -61.94 -25.13 -23.64
CA GLY A 37 -60.54 -25.03 -24.05
C GLY A 37 -59.82 -23.77 -23.55
N GLU A 38 -60.57 -22.79 -23.03
CA GLU A 38 -60.03 -21.54 -22.48
C GLU A 38 -59.81 -21.66 -20.96
N ALA A 39 -58.64 -21.28 -20.48
CA ALA A 39 -58.36 -21.20 -19.04
C ALA A 39 -58.95 -19.93 -18.41
N CYS A 40 -59.11 -18.88 -19.21
CA CYS A 40 -59.72 -17.59 -18.87
C CYS A 40 -60.31 -16.94 -20.12
N ASP A 41 -61.19 -15.95 -19.94
CA ASP A 41 -61.56 -14.97 -20.98
C ASP A 41 -62.05 -13.70 -20.28
N ASP A 42 -61.35 -12.59 -20.47
CA ASP A 42 -61.62 -11.32 -19.79
C ASP A 42 -62.30 -10.27 -20.68
N GLY A 43 -62.68 -10.67 -21.90
CA GLY A 43 -63.37 -9.80 -22.85
C GLY A 43 -62.49 -8.84 -23.64
N ASN A 44 -61.17 -9.04 -23.65
CA ASN A 44 -60.28 -8.23 -24.46
C ASN A 44 -59.13 -9.08 -25.10
N GLN A 45 -58.29 -8.46 -25.92
CA GLN A 45 -57.17 -9.13 -26.64
C GLN A 45 -55.79 -8.65 -26.16
N SER A 46 -55.73 -8.12 -24.95
CA SER A 46 -54.49 -7.73 -24.29
C SER A 46 -53.75 -8.99 -23.87
N ASN A 47 -52.42 -8.96 -23.98
CA ASN A 47 -51.56 -9.99 -23.40
C ASN A 47 -50.87 -9.48 -22.13
N SER A 48 -51.23 -8.29 -21.63
CA SER A 48 -50.55 -7.64 -20.51
C SER A 48 -51.41 -7.54 -19.25
N ASP A 49 -52.42 -8.39 -19.12
CA ASP A 49 -53.25 -8.51 -17.93
C ASP A 49 -53.30 -9.98 -17.47
N GLY A 50 -54.28 -10.34 -16.63
CA GLY A 50 -54.38 -11.69 -16.08
C GLY A 50 -54.77 -12.78 -17.09
N CYS A 51 -55.20 -12.44 -18.31
CA CYS A 51 -55.59 -13.39 -19.34
C CYS A 51 -54.89 -13.08 -20.66
N VAL A 52 -54.10 -14.02 -21.18
CA VAL A 52 -53.38 -13.83 -22.44
C VAL A 52 -54.35 -13.88 -23.61
N GLY A 53 -54.64 -12.74 -24.22
CA GLY A 53 -55.58 -12.59 -25.33
C GLY A 53 -55.26 -13.39 -26.61
N ASP A 54 -54.01 -13.82 -26.80
CA ASP A 54 -53.60 -14.62 -27.97
C ASP A 54 -54.10 -16.08 -27.91
N ASN A 55 -54.24 -16.65 -26.72
CA ASN A 55 -54.48 -18.09 -26.54
C ASN A 55 -55.42 -18.45 -25.37
N CYS A 56 -55.91 -17.47 -24.61
CA CYS A 56 -56.78 -17.64 -23.45
C CYS A 56 -56.18 -18.54 -22.36
N SER A 57 -54.85 -18.45 -22.16
CA SER A 57 -54.18 -18.95 -20.97
C SER A 57 -54.14 -17.90 -19.87
N LEU A 58 -54.09 -18.34 -18.62
CA LEU A 58 -53.75 -17.45 -17.51
C LEU A 58 -52.33 -16.94 -17.70
N ALA A 59 -52.11 -15.66 -17.44
CA ALA A 59 -50.77 -15.08 -17.45
C ALA A 59 -49.88 -15.81 -16.42
N ALA A 60 -48.67 -16.15 -16.85
CA ALA A 60 -47.69 -16.81 -16.01
C ALA A 60 -46.28 -16.45 -16.43
N CYS A 61 -45.40 -16.27 -15.45
CA CYS A 61 -43.99 -16.02 -15.70
C CYS A 61 -43.33 -17.08 -16.60
N GLY A 62 -42.65 -16.61 -17.64
CA GLY A 62 -41.97 -17.41 -18.65
C GLY A 62 -42.87 -17.85 -19.81
N ASP A 63 -44.07 -17.29 -19.95
CA ASP A 63 -44.98 -17.61 -21.06
C ASP A 63 -44.79 -16.74 -22.31
N GLY A 64 -43.93 -15.72 -22.22
CA GLY A 64 -43.60 -14.76 -23.27
C GLY A 64 -44.39 -13.46 -23.21
N TYR A 65 -45.27 -13.29 -22.21
CA TYR A 65 -46.20 -12.17 -22.11
C TYR A 65 -46.15 -11.49 -20.74
N ARG A 66 -45.45 -10.36 -20.66
CA ARG A 66 -45.33 -9.57 -19.43
C ARG A 66 -46.67 -8.99 -18.98
N ARG A 67 -47.14 -9.43 -17.82
CA ARG A 67 -48.30 -8.88 -17.11
C ARG A 67 -48.02 -7.50 -16.50
N ALA A 68 -48.75 -6.48 -16.98
CA ALA A 68 -48.49 -5.07 -16.69
C ALA A 68 -49.69 -4.29 -16.10
N ASP A 69 -50.85 -4.94 -15.94
CA ASP A 69 -52.05 -4.37 -15.32
C ASP A 69 -51.89 -4.13 -13.80
N LEU A 70 -50.95 -4.84 -13.17
CA LEU A 70 -50.65 -4.74 -11.76
C LEU A 70 -49.52 -3.75 -11.45
N SER A 71 -49.53 -3.22 -10.23
CA SER A 71 -48.45 -2.39 -9.69
C SER A 71 -47.40 -3.26 -8.99
N LEU A 72 -46.16 -2.74 -8.89
CA LEU A 72 -45.07 -3.39 -8.16
C LEU A 72 -45.50 -3.78 -6.72
N GLY A 73 -45.19 -5.02 -6.33
CA GLY A 73 -45.50 -5.57 -5.00
C GLY A 73 -46.89 -6.18 -4.85
N VAL A 74 -47.69 -6.23 -5.94
CA VAL A 74 -48.94 -6.99 -5.98
C VAL A 74 -48.67 -8.41 -6.47
N ASP A 75 -49.27 -9.41 -5.83
CA ASP A 75 -49.12 -10.82 -6.24
C ASP A 75 -49.49 -11.01 -7.72
N GLY A 76 -48.56 -11.60 -8.49
CA GLY A 76 -48.69 -11.80 -9.93
C GLY A 76 -48.28 -10.60 -10.79
N TYR A 77 -47.69 -9.54 -10.22
CA TYR A 77 -47.01 -8.51 -10.99
C TYR A 77 -45.74 -9.06 -11.63
N GLU A 78 -45.51 -8.70 -12.90
CA GLU A 78 -44.32 -9.10 -13.65
C GLU A 78 -43.50 -7.86 -14.05
N ALA A 79 -42.26 -7.80 -13.56
CA ALA A 79 -41.33 -6.75 -13.95
C ALA A 79 -40.80 -6.99 -15.37
N CYS A 80 -40.68 -8.25 -15.77
CA CYS A 80 -40.28 -8.74 -17.08
C CYS A 80 -41.00 -10.06 -17.38
N ASP A 81 -40.94 -10.51 -18.63
CA ASP A 81 -41.20 -11.89 -19.03
C ASP A 81 -40.40 -12.11 -20.34
N ASP A 82 -39.59 -13.14 -20.38
CA ASP A 82 -38.70 -13.44 -21.51
C ASP A 82 -39.05 -14.76 -22.21
N GLY A 83 -40.17 -15.39 -21.83
CA GLY A 83 -40.68 -16.62 -22.42
C GLY A 83 -39.84 -17.86 -22.17
N ASN A 84 -38.96 -17.85 -21.16
CA ASN A 84 -38.15 -19.02 -20.86
C ASN A 84 -38.08 -19.33 -19.34
N SER A 85 -37.18 -20.22 -18.92
CA SER A 85 -37.03 -20.66 -17.52
C SER A 85 -35.58 -20.62 -17.03
N ILE A 86 -34.78 -19.76 -17.64
CA ILE A 86 -33.35 -19.58 -17.40
C ILE A 86 -33.20 -18.42 -16.42
N ASP A 87 -32.89 -18.73 -15.16
CA ASP A 87 -32.78 -17.70 -14.12
C ASP A 87 -31.53 -16.82 -14.27
N THR A 88 -30.58 -17.21 -15.13
CA THR A 88 -29.27 -16.58 -15.31
C THR A 88 -29.21 -15.59 -16.47
N ASP A 89 -30.35 -15.05 -16.89
CA ASP A 89 -30.43 -14.02 -17.91
C ASP A 89 -31.03 -12.71 -17.36
N GLY A 90 -31.65 -11.89 -18.21
CA GLY A 90 -32.22 -10.60 -17.79
C GLY A 90 -33.52 -10.70 -17.00
N CYS A 91 -34.22 -11.84 -17.05
CA CYS A 91 -35.50 -12.04 -16.38
C CYS A 91 -35.45 -13.30 -15.52
N ARG A 92 -35.64 -13.13 -14.21
CA ARG A 92 -35.66 -14.27 -13.30
C ARG A 92 -36.95 -15.08 -13.46
N ASN A 93 -36.92 -16.32 -13.02
CA ASN A 93 -38.04 -17.27 -13.05
C ASN A 93 -39.24 -16.86 -12.17
N ASP A 94 -39.07 -15.83 -11.35
CA ASP A 94 -40.14 -15.19 -10.57
C ASP A 94 -40.61 -13.85 -11.19
N CYS A 95 -40.18 -13.56 -12.42
CA CYS A 95 -40.48 -12.36 -13.20
C CYS A 95 -40.03 -11.06 -12.52
N SER A 96 -39.05 -11.16 -11.63
CA SER A 96 -38.23 -10.03 -11.23
C SER A 96 -37.11 -9.79 -12.25
N LEU A 97 -36.70 -8.53 -12.39
CA LEU A 97 -35.52 -8.20 -13.18
C LEU A 97 -34.28 -8.71 -12.46
N ALA A 98 -33.41 -9.40 -13.19
CA ALA A 98 -32.10 -9.79 -12.66
C ALA A 98 -31.29 -8.55 -12.30
N ARG A 99 -30.62 -8.60 -11.15
CA ARG A 99 -29.79 -7.50 -10.63
C ARG A 99 -28.69 -8.06 -9.74
N CYS A 100 -27.62 -7.29 -9.64
CA CYS A 100 -26.60 -7.52 -8.63
C CYS A 100 -27.19 -7.60 -7.22
N GLY A 101 -26.78 -8.61 -6.46
CA GLY A 101 -27.20 -8.87 -5.08
C GLY A 101 -28.52 -9.64 -4.98
N ASP A 102 -29.03 -10.25 -6.05
CA ASP A 102 -30.24 -11.07 -6.02
C ASP A 102 -29.98 -12.57 -5.79
N GLY A 103 -28.71 -12.97 -5.79
CA GLY A 103 -28.22 -14.32 -5.51
C GLY A 103 -28.07 -15.18 -6.76
N VAL A 104 -28.27 -14.62 -7.95
CA VAL A 104 -28.24 -15.36 -9.22
C VAL A 104 -27.26 -14.74 -10.19
N LEU A 105 -26.16 -15.47 -10.45
CA LEU A 105 -25.14 -15.04 -11.40
C LEU A 105 -25.63 -15.14 -12.86
N ARG A 106 -25.69 -14.01 -13.55
CA ARG A 106 -25.97 -13.87 -14.98
C ARG A 106 -24.86 -14.43 -15.84
N THR A 107 -25.25 -15.17 -16.87
CA THR A 107 -24.33 -15.84 -17.80
C THR A 107 -24.56 -15.45 -19.26
N ASP A 108 -25.61 -14.68 -19.54
CA ASP A 108 -25.96 -14.20 -20.87
C ASP A 108 -25.17 -12.93 -21.28
N ILE A 109 -24.56 -12.24 -20.32
CA ILE A 109 -23.69 -11.08 -20.52
C ILE A 109 -22.21 -11.50 -20.41
N LEU A 110 -21.38 -11.09 -21.37
CA LEU A 110 -19.95 -11.40 -21.41
C LEU A 110 -19.12 -10.34 -20.66
N VAL A 111 -17.94 -10.76 -20.18
CA VAL A 111 -16.96 -9.88 -19.53
C VAL A 111 -16.72 -8.60 -20.36
N GLY A 112 -16.84 -7.45 -19.71
CA GLY A 112 -16.64 -6.12 -20.32
C GLY A 112 -17.87 -5.52 -21.00
N GLN A 113 -19.00 -6.22 -21.02
CA GLN A 113 -20.28 -5.65 -21.43
C GLN A 113 -20.97 -4.94 -20.26
N ALA A 114 -21.79 -3.92 -20.57
CA ALA A 114 -22.54 -3.21 -19.56
C ALA A 114 -23.54 -4.16 -18.86
N GLY A 115 -23.52 -4.17 -17.53
CA GLY A 115 -24.34 -5.08 -16.72
C GLY A 115 -23.71 -6.46 -16.50
N TYR A 116 -22.47 -6.70 -16.95
CA TYR A 116 -21.73 -7.91 -16.58
C TYR A 116 -21.45 -7.93 -15.07
N GLU A 117 -21.67 -9.09 -14.48
CA GLU A 117 -21.37 -9.39 -13.08
C GLU A 117 -20.32 -10.48 -12.98
N ALA A 118 -19.24 -10.19 -12.25
CA ALA A 118 -18.17 -11.14 -11.98
C ALA A 118 -18.51 -12.10 -10.84
N CYS A 119 -19.45 -11.69 -9.98
CA CYS A 119 -19.94 -12.40 -8.81
C CYS A 119 -21.36 -11.92 -8.51
N ASP A 120 -22.10 -12.68 -7.71
CA ASP A 120 -23.31 -12.26 -7.02
C ASP A 120 -23.43 -13.11 -5.74
N ASP A 121 -23.50 -12.47 -4.58
CA ASP A 121 -23.61 -13.15 -3.28
C ASP A 121 -24.95 -12.91 -2.57
N GLY A 122 -25.94 -12.40 -3.31
CA GLY A 122 -27.32 -12.29 -2.85
C GLY A 122 -27.57 -11.22 -1.79
N ASN A 123 -26.69 -10.22 -1.68
CA ASN A 123 -26.88 -9.14 -0.73
C ASN A 123 -26.30 -7.80 -1.22
N ASP A 124 -26.61 -6.71 -0.48
CA ASP A 124 -26.18 -5.33 -0.80
C ASP A 124 -25.04 -4.86 0.13
N ASN A 125 -24.04 -5.71 0.37
CA ASN A 125 -22.86 -5.41 1.19
C ASN A 125 -21.62 -5.30 0.28
N ASN A 126 -20.65 -4.46 0.67
CA ASN A 126 -19.37 -4.37 -0.05
C ASN A 126 -18.20 -4.99 0.73
N ASN A 127 -18.43 -5.43 1.97
CA ASN A 127 -17.37 -5.90 2.87
C ASN A 127 -17.23 -7.44 2.89
N ASP A 128 -17.86 -8.12 1.95
CA ASP A 128 -17.77 -9.55 1.69
C ASP A 128 -17.10 -9.81 0.34
N THR A 129 -17.31 -10.98 -0.25
CA THR A 129 -16.56 -11.43 -1.43
C THR A 129 -17.04 -10.82 -2.75
N CYS A 130 -18.19 -10.15 -2.74
CA CYS A 130 -18.78 -9.55 -3.92
C CYS A 130 -19.28 -8.14 -3.59
N SER A 131 -18.79 -7.15 -4.32
CA SER A 131 -19.30 -5.79 -4.16
C SER A 131 -20.73 -5.67 -4.70
N THR A 132 -21.46 -4.66 -4.22
CA THR A 132 -22.77 -4.22 -4.76
C THR A 132 -22.74 -3.75 -6.23
N ALA A 133 -21.55 -3.62 -6.80
CA ALA A 133 -21.34 -3.39 -8.24
C ALA A 133 -21.06 -4.70 -9.00
N CYS A 134 -21.22 -5.84 -8.35
CA CYS A 134 -20.95 -7.19 -8.84
C CYS A 134 -19.54 -7.36 -9.41
N GLN A 135 -18.59 -6.68 -8.78
CA GLN A 135 -17.17 -6.93 -8.96
C GLN A 135 -16.71 -7.83 -7.82
N ALA A 136 -15.91 -8.84 -8.16
CA ALA A 136 -15.25 -9.65 -7.15
C ALA A 136 -14.40 -8.75 -6.26
N ALA A 137 -14.50 -8.96 -4.95
CA ALA A 137 -13.71 -8.25 -3.97
C ALA A 137 -12.21 -8.42 -4.24
N TYR A 138 -11.46 -7.34 -4.09
CA TYR A 138 -10.01 -7.35 -4.22
C TYR A 138 -9.38 -6.25 -3.37
N CYS A 139 -8.11 -6.44 -3.02
CA CYS A 139 -7.38 -5.46 -2.24
C CYS A 139 -7.13 -4.17 -3.01
N GLY A 140 -7.48 -3.04 -2.41
CA GLY A 140 -7.39 -1.71 -3.01
C GLY A 140 -8.67 -1.27 -3.70
N ASP A 141 -9.81 -1.90 -3.41
CA ASP A 141 -11.11 -1.51 -3.97
C ASP A 141 -11.86 -0.47 -3.12
N GLY A 142 -11.31 -0.13 -1.95
CA GLY A 142 -11.85 0.84 -1.01
C GLY A 142 -12.76 0.24 0.05
N PHE A 143 -12.97 -1.08 0.03
CA PHE A 143 -13.81 -1.79 0.99
C PHE A 143 -13.00 -2.84 1.73
N ARG A 144 -12.80 -2.64 3.03
CA ARG A 144 -12.09 -3.61 3.86
C ARG A 144 -12.92 -4.88 4.05
N GLN A 145 -12.59 -5.93 3.31
CA GLN A 145 -13.33 -7.19 3.29
C GLN A 145 -12.91 -8.14 4.42
N SER A 146 -13.60 -9.27 4.53
CA SER A 146 -13.26 -10.31 5.51
C SER A 146 -11.93 -10.98 5.19
N GLY A 147 -10.94 -10.80 6.07
CA GLY A 147 -9.59 -11.36 5.92
C GLY A 147 -8.51 -10.33 5.61
N GLU A 148 -8.92 -9.14 5.17
CA GLU A 148 -8.03 -7.99 5.01
C GLU A 148 -7.74 -7.33 6.35
N GLU A 149 -6.51 -6.85 6.52
CA GLU A 149 -6.12 -6.08 7.70
C GLU A 149 -6.47 -4.60 7.53
N CYS A 150 -6.34 -4.11 6.31
CA CYS A 150 -6.62 -2.76 5.84
C CYS A 150 -7.10 -2.82 4.38
N ASP A 151 -7.73 -1.76 3.89
CA ASP A 151 -7.93 -1.45 2.48
C ASP A 151 -8.05 0.07 2.40
N ASP A 152 -7.24 0.71 1.59
CA ASP A 152 -7.20 2.17 1.45
C ASP A 152 -7.62 2.66 0.05
N GLY A 153 -8.13 1.75 -0.79
CA GLY A 153 -8.65 2.04 -2.12
C GLY A 153 -7.59 2.36 -3.17
N ASN A 154 -6.34 1.98 -2.96
CA ASN A 154 -5.27 2.23 -3.90
C ASN A 154 -4.41 0.96 -4.18
N SER A 155 -3.37 1.09 -5.02
CA SER A 155 -2.46 -0.02 -5.37
C SER A 155 -0.99 0.34 -5.12
N SER A 156 -0.74 1.07 -4.03
CA SER A 156 0.56 1.55 -3.59
C SER A 156 1.02 0.73 -2.39
N ASP A 157 2.27 0.28 -2.40
CA ASP A 157 2.89 -0.38 -1.24
C ASP A 157 3.62 0.62 -0.32
N VAL A 158 3.66 1.90 -0.66
CA VAL A 158 4.44 2.93 0.08
C VAL A 158 3.58 3.76 1.02
N ASP A 159 2.45 3.22 1.44
CA ASP A 159 1.55 3.82 2.44
C ASP A 159 1.13 2.79 3.50
N GLY A 160 0.16 3.12 4.33
CA GLY A 160 -0.22 2.29 5.46
C GLY A 160 -0.83 0.93 5.12
N CYS A 161 -1.19 0.69 3.85
CA CYS A 161 -1.80 -0.55 3.42
C CYS A 161 -1.13 -1.10 2.17
N LEU A 162 -0.45 -2.24 2.29
CA LEU A 162 0.16 -2.90 1.13
C LEU A 162 -0.91 -3.36 0.15
N VAL A 163 -0.53 -3.58 -1.12
CA VAL A 163 -1.43 -4.14 -2.16
C VAL A 163 -1.88 -5.57 -1.87
N THR A 164 -1.34 -6.17 -0.81
CA THR A 164 -1.74 -7.47 -0.27
C THR A 164 -2.74 -7.37 0.89
N CYS A 165 -3.21 -6.16 1.20
CA CYS A 165 -4.13 -5.81 2.28
C CYS A 165 -3.63 -6.25 3.66
N ARG A 166 -2.30 -6.17 3.78
CA ARG A 166 -1.55 -6.26 5.02
C ARG A 166 -1.21 -4.84 5.45
N THR A 167 -1.27 -4.62 6.76
CA THR A 167 -0.75 -3.39 7.33
C THR A 167 0.75 -3.29 7.06
N ALA A 168 1.20 -2.17 6.50
CA ALA A 168 2.61 -1.92 6.25
C ALA A 168 3.39 -1.86 7.57
N ARG A 169 4.59 -2.44 7.57
CA ARG A 169 5.43 -2.66 8.74
C ARG A 169 6.89 -2.67 8.32
N CYS A 170 7.72 -2.09 9.18
CA CYS A 170 9.15 -2.29 9.13
C CYS A 170 9.58 -3.75 8.89
N GLY A 171 10.41 -3.95 7.87
CA GLY A 171 10.93 -5.23 7.42
C GLY A 171 10.03 -5.95 6.40
N ASP A 172 9.03 -5.27 5.82
CA ASP A 172 8.12 -5.86 4.84
C ASP A 172 8.56 -5.70 3.37
N GLY A 173 9.61 -4.92 3.14
CA GLY A 173 10.21 -4.63 1.85
C GLY A 173 9.79 -3.28 1.25
N TYR A 174 8.93 -2.52 1.93
CA TYR A 174 8.34 -1.30 1.40
C TYR A 174 8.41 -0.12 2.38
N ARG A 175 9.32 0.81 2.12
CA ARG A 175 9.42 2.04 2.90
C ARG A 175 8.20 2.95 2.70
N ARG A 176 7.53 3.28 3.81
CA ARG A 176 6.46 4.29 3.88
C ARG A 176 6.89 5.67 3.36
N ALA A 177 6.10 6.24 2.45
CA ALA A 177 6.36 7.55 1.82
C ALA A 177 5.21 8.57 1.99
N ASP A 178 4.08 8.13 2.54
CA ASP A 178 2.92 8.97 2.87
C ASP A 178 3.10 9.77 4.17
N LEU A 179 4.04 9.34 5.03
CA LEU A 179 4.34 9.98 6.31
C LEU A 179 5.53 10.94 6.21
N GLN A 180 5.43 12.04 6.95
CA GLN A 180 6.54 12.97 7.17
C GLN A 180 7.39 12.48 8.34
N VAL A 181 8.62 12.99 8.47
CA VAL A 181 9.56 12.60 9.55
C VAL A 181 9.08 12.98 10.96
N GLY A 182 8.10 13.87 11.11
CA GLY A 182 7.68 14.43 12.40
C GLY A 182 8.53 15.62 12.86
N SER A 183 8.45 15.96 14.15
CA SER A 183 9.04 17.17 14.74
C SER A 183 10.53 17.07 15.08
N ARG A 184 11.05 15.84 15.24
CA ARG A 184 12.45 15.53 15.60
C ARG A 184 12.93 16.19 16.92
N ILE A 185 12.00 16.66 17.75
CA ILE A 185 12.33 17.22 19.07
C ILE A 185 12.83 16.09 19.97
N GLU A 186 13.85 16.37 20.79
CA GLU A 186 14.33 15.43 21.80
C GLU A 186 13.21 15.02 22.77
N CYS A 187 13.13 13.73 23.04
CA CYS A 187 12.12 13.15 23.91
C CYS A 187 12.72 12.11 24.84
N SER A 188 12.03 11.90 25.96
CA SER A 188 12.38 10.89 26.96
C SER A 188 11.14 10.49 27.75
N GLY A 189 11.24 9.49 28.64
CA GLY A 189 10.14 9.15 29.54
C GLY A 189 9.65 10.32 30.41
N ALA A 190 10.50 11.32 30.66
CA ALA A 190 10.14 12.54 31.38
C ALA A 190 9.64 13.68 30.46
N SER A 191 9.86 13.58 29.16
CA SER A 191 9.51 14.59 28.16
C SER A 191 8.96 13.90 26.91
N PRO A 192 7.68 13.49 26.93
CA PRO A 192 7.08 12.80 25.80
C PRO A 192 6.83 13.76 24.63
N CYS A 193 6.67 13.20 23.43
CA CYS A 193 6.29 13.94 22.24
C CYS A 193 4.97 14.68 22.43
N GLN A 194 4.95 15.95 22.03
CA GLN A 194 3.82 16.85 22.29
C GLN A 194 2.84 16.93 21.12
N ALA A 195 3.29 16.61 19.90
CA ALA A 195 2.42 16.60 18.73
C ALA A 195 1.60 15.31 18.67
N LEU A 196 0.37 15.42 18.13
CA LEU A 196 -0.52 14.28 17.94
C LEU A 196 0.04 13.35 16.87
N GLY A 197 0.04 12.05 17.14
CA GLY A 197 0.55 11.03 16.21
C GLY A 197 2.07 10.97 16.13
N GLU A 198 2.79 11.53 17.12
CA GLU A 198 4.24 11.34 17.26
C GLU A 198 4.57 10.38 18.40
N VAL A 199 5.61 9.57 18.17
CA VAL A 199 6.16 8.60 19.09
C VAL A 199 7.64 8.90 19.32
N CYS A 200 8.11 8.62 20.54
CA CYS A 200 9.51 8.83 20.90
C CYS A 200 10.32 7.60 20.48
N LEU A 201 11.09 7.71 19.39
CA LEU A 201 12.03 6.68 18.94
C LEU A 201 13.43 7.27 18.90
N LEU A 202 14.43 6.49 19.34
CA LEU A 202 15.84 6.89 19.34
C LEU A 202 16.09 8.27 20.00
N GLY A 203 15.31 8.60 21.04
CA GLY A 203 15.42 9.88 21.75
C GLY A 203 14.85 11.10 21.02
N HIS A 204 14.19 10.91 19.86
CA HIS A 204 13.54 11.97 19.09
C HIS A 204 12.10 11.64 18.72
N CYS A 205 11.30 12.68 18.49
CA CYS A 205 9.90 12.53 18.09
C CYS A 205 9.76 12.32 16.58
N PHE A 206 9.18 11.18 16.20
CA PHE A 206 8.85 10.84 14.82
C PHE A 206 7.36 10.59 14.67
N THR A 207 6.82 10.77 13.45
CA THR A 207 5.44 10.37 13.16
C THR A 207 5.27 8.86 13.36
N GLU A 208 4.17 8.43 13.98
CA GLU A 208 3.87 7.03 14.21
C GLU A 208 3.82 6.25 12.89
N GLY A 209 4.63 5.19 12.80
CA GLY A 209 4.79 4.38 11.58
C GLY A 209 5.70 5.00 10.52
N PHE A 210 6.40 6.11 10.81
CA PHE A 210 7.42 6.64 9.92
C PHE A 210 8.61 5.67 9.80
N GLU A 211 9.12 5.53 8.59
CA GLU A 211 10.24 4.66 8.23
C GLU A 211 11.24 5.46 7.38
N ALA A 212 12.50 5.53 7.82
CA ALA A 212 13.57 6.13 7.03
C ALA A 212 14.09 5.16 5.95
N CYS A 213 14.07 3.87 6.26
CA CYS A 213 14.47 2.76 5.41
C CYS A 213 13.50 1.58 5.59
N ASP A 214 13.54 0.63 4.66
CA ASP A 214 12.99 -0.71 4.81
C ASP A 214 13.76 -1.60 3.82
N ASP A 215 14.28 -2.73 4.29
CA ASP A 215 15.08 -3.66 3.49
C ASP A 215 14.49 -5.07 3.39
N GLY A 216 13.25 -5.24 3.88
CA GLY A 216 12.50 -6.48 3.80
C GLY A 216 12.96 -7.57 4.76
N ASN A 217 13.71 -7.22 5.81
CA ASN A 217 14.13 -8.19 6.79
C ASN A 217 14.12 -7.64 8.24
N ASN A 218 14.47 -8.48 9.22
CA ASN A 218 14.48 -8.12 10.64
C ASN A 218 15.88 -8.34 11.27
N ASP A 219 16.93 -8.04 10.52
CA ASP A 219 18.32 -8.07 10.95
C ASP A 219 18.76 -6.65 11.33
N ASP A 220 19.08 -6.43 12.60
CA ASP A 220 19.56 -5.12 13.03
C ASP A 220 20.96 -4.81 12.47
N SER A 221 21.73 -5.83 12.06
CA SER A 221 23.16 -5.70 11.71
C SER A 221 23.43 -5.34 10.25
N ASP A 222 22.46 -4.78 9.54
CA ASP A 222 22.63 -4.29 8.18
C ASP A 222 22.37 -2.78 8.06
N ALA A 223 22.10 -2.29 6.85
CA ALA A 223 21.87 -0.86 6.62
C ALA A 223 20.60 -0.32 7.28
N CYS A 224 19.62 -1.17 7.59
CA CYS A 224 18.32 -0.75 8.08
C CYS A 224 17.95 -1.52 9.35
N THR A 225 17.92 -0.79 10.48
CA THR A 225 17.58 -1.40 11.77
C THR A 225 16.13 -1.91 11.80
N ASN A 226 15.80 -2.78 12.76
CA ASN A 226 14.45 -3.30 13.00
C ASN A 226 13.43 -2.25 13.45
N ASN A 227 13.88 -1.02 13.69
CA ASN A 227 13.01 0.14 13.93
C ASN A 227 12.84 1.01 12.66
N CYS A 228 13.37 0.56 11.52
CA CYS A 228 13.34 1.23 10.22
C CYS A 228 13.98 2.61 10.20
N PHE A 229 15.11 2.68 10.89
CA PHE A 229 16.06 3.78 10.79
C PHE A 229 17.35 3.27 10.17
N ASP A 230 17.95 4.11 9.33
CA ASP A 230 19.28 3.86 8.78
C ASP A 230 20.24 3.59 9.95
N ALA A 231 20.94 2.47 9.92
CA ALA A 231 22.00 2.17 10.89
C ALA A 231 23.12 3.20 10.77
N TYR A 232 23.63 3.66 11.91
CA TYR A 232 24.68 4.68 11.94
C TYR A 232 25.59 4.54 13.16
N CYS A 233 26.83 4.98 12.97
CA CYS A 233 27.82 5.00 14.03
C CYS A 233 27.39 5.73 15.31
N GLY A 234 27.41 4.98 16.41
CA GLY A 234 27.00 5.38 17.74
C GLY A 234 25.55 5.06 18.07
N ASP A 235 24.87 4.20 17.30
CA ASP A 235 23.50 3.73 17.59
C ASP A 235 23.46 2.46 18.47
N GLY A 236 24.61 1.85 18.71
CA GLY A 236 24.81 0.66 19.55
C GLY A 236 24.79 -0.65 18.78
N ILE A 237 24.71 -0.59 17.45
CA ILE A 237 24.59 -1.73 16.56
C ILE A 237 25.79 -1.71 15.61
N VAL A 238 26.47 -2.85 15.46
CA VAL A 238 27.58 -2.98 14.51
C VAL A 238 27.07 -3.61 13.24
N ARG A 239 27.28 -2.94 12.11
CA ARG A 239 26.98 -3.52 10.80
C ARG A 239 27.88 -4.70 10.43
N GLU A 240 27.27 -5.83 10.12
CA GLU A 240 27.91 -7.07 9.66
C GLU A 240 27.79 -7.27 8.14
N ASP A 241 26.91 -6.53 7.47
CA ASP A 241 26.65 -6.64 6.03
C ASP A 241 27.68 -5.90 5.15
N ALA A 242 28.51 -5.04 5.76
CA ALA A 242 29.55 -4.26 5.10
C ALA A 242 30.96 -4.77 5.44
N ASN A 243 31.87 -4.78 4.47
CA ASN A 243 33.28 -5.16 4.64
C ASN A 243 34.20 -3.95 4.85
N PRO A 244 35.40 -4.12 5.43
CA PRO A 244 36.38 -3.04 5.57
C PRO A 244 36.66 -2.31 4.24
N GLY A 245 36.37 -1.01 4.21
CA GLY A 245 36.52 -0.14 3.05
C GLY A 245 35.26 0.06 2.21
N GLU A 246 34.15 -0.61 2.54
CA GLU A 246 32.83 -0.34 1.98
C GLU A 246 32.13 0.80 2.73
N LEU A 247 31.21 1.51 2.06
CA LEU A 247 30.43 2.57 2.70
C LEU A 247 29.53 1.98 3.78
N GLY A 248 29.53 2.59 4.96
CA GLY A 248 28.75 2.10 6.11
C GLY A 248 29.41 0.95 6.87
N TYR A 249 30.66 0.59 6.56
CA TYR A 249 31.41 -0.36 7.38
C TYR A 249 31.72 0.20 8.77
N GLU A 250 31.47 -0.62 9.80
CA GLU A 250 31.74 -0.30 11.20
C GLU A 250 32.63 -1.39 11.81
N ALA A 251 33.77 -1.01 12.37
CA ALA A 251 34.66 -1.92 13.09
C ALA A 251 34.24 -2.10 14.56
N CYS A 252 33.49 -1.14 15.09
CA CYS A 252 32.91 -1.11 16.41
C CYS A 252 31.72 -0.16 16.42
N ASP A 253 30.86 -0.29 17.42
CA ASP A 253 29.83 0.68 17.80
C ASP A 253 29.58 0.51 19.30
N ASP A 254 29.66 1.60 20.08
CA ASP A 254 29.44 1.59 21.52
C ASP A 254 28.24 2.45 21.96
N GLY A 255 27.33 2.77 21.04
CA GLY A 255 26.06 3.42 21.32
C GLY A 255 26.16 4.89 21.67
N ASN A 256 27.28 5.52 21.35
CA ASN A 256 27.46 6.94 21.58
C ASN A 256 28.43 7.57 20.54
N GLN A 257 28.62 8.90 20.60
CA GLN A 257 29.48 9.64 19.66
C GLN A 257 30.73 10.25 20.33
N VAL A 258 31.10 9.75 21.50
CA VAL A 258 32.27 10.17 22.27
C VAL A 258 33.49 9.46 21.69
N ASN A 259 34.58 10.18 21.47
CA ASN A 259 35.82 9.57 20.96
C ASN A 259 36.70 9.02 22.09
N GLU A 260 36.47 9.45 23.33
CA GLU A 260 37.34 9.16 24.48
C GLU A 260 37.18 7.75 25.08
N ASP A 261 36.48 6.84 24.39
CA ASP A 261 36.23 5.48 24.82
C ASP A 261 36.85 4.44 23.84
N GLY A 262 36.16 3.30 23.67
CA GLY A 262 36.65 2.16 22.90
C GLY A 262 36.38 2.29 21.40
N CYS A 263 35.43 3.13 21.00
CA CYS A 263 35.01 3.28 19.63
C CYS A 263 34.98 4.76 19.23
N LEU A 264 35.68 5.12 18.17
CA LEU A 264 35.60 6.50 17.67
C LEU A 264 34.23 6.75 17.05
N ASN A 265 33.78 8.00 16.99
CA ASN A 265 32.56 8.44 16.29
C ASN A 265 32.61 8.27 14.75
N THR A 266 33.70 7.69 14.25
CA THR A 266 33.89 7.23 12.87
C THR A 266 33.77 5.71 12.75
N CYS A 267 33.39 5.03 13.82
CA CYS A 267 33.22 3.58 13.96
C CYS A 267 34.44 2.76 13.59
N ILE A 268 35.59 3.32 13.95
CA ILE A 268 36.88 2.65 13.94
C ILE A 268 37.25 2.35 15.38
N ALA A 269 37.67 1.12 15.65
CA ALA A 269 38.17 0.74 16.96
C ALA A 269 39.32 1.66 17.37
N ALA A 270 39.18 2.30 18.51
CA ALA A 270 40.14 3.29 18.96
C ALA A 270 41.50 2.59 19.20
N ALA A 271 42.56 3.18 18.67
CA ALA A 271 43.88 2.56 18.57
C ALA A 271 44.94 3.38 19.32
N ARG A 272 46.08 2.77 19.62
CA ARG A 272 47.20 3.54 20.20
C ARG A 272 47.71 4.54 19.16
N ASN A 273 47.90 5.80 19.57
CA ASN A 273 48.36 6.91 18.72
C ASN A 273 47.40 7.31 17.60
N ASP A 274 46.08 7.13 17.78
CA ASP A 274 45.04 7.62 16.87
C ASP A 274 44.75 9.14 17.01
N GLY A 275 45.39 9.79 17.99
CA GLY A 275 45.28 11.23 18.21
C GLY A 275 44.17 11.65 19.16
N VAL A 276 43.47 10.70 19.82
CA VAL A 276 42.43 10.99 20.80
C VAL A 276 42.95 10.80 22.23
N HIS A 277 42.69 11.79 23.09
CA HIS A 277 43.19 11.80 24.47
C HIS A 277 42.18 11.15 25.43
N ARG A 278 42.44 9.90 25.84
CA ARG A 278 41.55 9.14 26.73
C ARG A 278 42.01 9.25 28.18
N GLN A 279 41.19 9.87 29.04
CA GLN A 279 41.50 10.01 30.48
C GLN A 279 40.99 8.83 31.33
N ASP A 280 40.13 7.99 30.73
CA ASP A 280 39.18 7.15 31.49
C ASP A 280 39.52 5.65 31.47
N ILE A 281 40.50 5.23 30.66
CA ILE A 281 40.99 3.85 30.70
C ILE A 281 41.84 3.71 31.97
N SER A 282 41.23 3.13 33.02
CA SER A 282 41.96 2.61 34.17
C SER A 282 42.84 1.43 33.76
N LEU A 283 43.95 1.72 33.09
CA LEU A 283 45.03 0.77 32.88
C LEU A 283 45.61 0.46 34.26
N GLY A 284 45.34 -0.75 34.74
CA GLY A 284 45.78 -1.23 36.05
C GLY A 284 47.25 -0.89 36.31
N SER A 285 47.47 -0.12 37.37
CA SER A 285 48.75 0.14 38.07
C SER A 285 50.04 -0.03 37.26
N ALA A 286 50.37 0.94 36.39
CA ALA A 286 51.75 1.39 36.13
C ALA A 286 51.73 2.66 35.26
N ASN A 287 51.54 3.84 35.86
CA ASN A 287 51.65 5.13 35.17
C ASN A 287 52.96 5.86 35.57
N PRO A 288 53.82 6.26 34.62
CA PRO A 288 54.87 7.23 34.84
C PRO A 288 54.79 8.41 33.85
N CYS A 289 53.70 9.17 33.84
CA CYS A 289 53.65 10.46 33.12
C CYS A 289 53.23 11.58 34.07
N THR A 290 54.18 12.43 34.47
CA THR A 290 53.91 13.66 35.23
C THR A 290 54.39 14.88 34.44
N ASN A 291 53.45 15.79 34.21
CA ASN A 291 53.54 17.24 33.96
C ASN A 291 54.52 17.78 32.90
N ASN A 292 53.91 18.49 31.94
CA ASN A 292 54.46 19.61 31.16
C ASN A 292 55.28 19.33 29.90
N ASP A 293 54.88 18.39 29.04
CA ASP A 293 55.21 18.49 27.60
C ASP A 293 54.17 17.71 26.79
N ALA A 294 53.73 18.29 25.67
CA ALA A 294 52.84 17.66 24.71
C ALA A 294 53.49 16.41 24.12
N GLN A 295 53.25 15.24 24.72
CA GLN A 295 53.72 13.95 24.20
C GLN A 295 52.62 12.91 24.28
N PHE A 296 52.18 12.51 23.07
CA PHE A 296 51.38 11.34 22.75
C PHE A 296 51.98 10.08 23.39
N CYS A 297 51.38 9.61 24.48
CA CYS A 297 51.69 8.32 25.07
C CYS A 297 50.45 7.79 25.81
N ASP A 298 49.70 6.89 25.17
CA ASP A 298 48.93 5.90 25.93
C ASP A 298 49.89 4.79 26.39
N LEU A 299 49.85 4.56 27.69
CA LEU A 299 50.67 3.68 28.52
C LEU A 299 50.97 2.30 27.90
N GLY A 300 52.26 1.98 27.74
CA GLY A 300 52.71 0.59 27.58
C GLY A 300 53.96 0.32 26.73
N GLU A 301 54.55 1.30 26.06
CA GLU A 301 55.83 1.11 25.35
C GLU A 301 56.87 2.12 25.80
N GLU A 302 58.15 1.72 25.80
CA GLU A 302 59.27 2.63 26.03
C GLU A 302 59.24 3.76 24.99
N CYS A 303 59.31 5.01 25.47
CA CYS A 303 59.51 6.20 24.64
C CYS A 303 60.71 5.98 23.71
N ARG A 304 60.46 5.73 22.43
CA ARG A 304 61.53 5.83 21.42
C ARG A 304 61.73 7.30 21.12
N PHE A 305 62.82 7.85 21.66
CA PHE A 305 63.46 9.02 21.08
C PHE A 305 63.73 8.72 19.60
N TYR A 306 62.94 9.29 18.69
CA TYR A 306 63.52 9.63 17.40
C TYR A 306 64.52 10.75 17.69
N PRO A 307 65.82 10.56 17.42
CA PRO A 307 66.73 11.68 17.46
C PRO A 307 66.25 12.68 16.41
N ASP A 308 65.82 13.83 16.91
CA ASP A 308 65.61 15.05 16.15
C ASP A 308 66.76 15.22 15.13
N PRO A 309 66.49 15.31 13.82
CA PRO A 309 67.55 15.51 12.84
C PRO A 309 68.08 16.95 12.81
N CYS A 310 67.65 17.84 13.71
CA CYS A 310 68.07 19.24 13.70
C CYS A 310 68.81 19.64 15.00
N PRO A 311 70.15 19.70 14.99
CA PRO A 311 70.90 20.37 16.05
C PRO A 311 70.62 21.89 16.00
N GLU A 312 70.51 22.52 17.18
CA GLU A 312 70.15 23.92 17.44
C GLU A 312 71.11 25.00 16.85
N ASP A 313 71.74 24.81 15.70
CA ASP A 313 72.62 25.84 15.12
C ASP A 313 72.88 25.72 13.60
N ALA A 314 71.95 25.16 12.82
CA ALA A 314 72.08 25.06 11.36
C ALA A 314 70.94 25.78 10.63
N THR A 315 71.29 26.82 9.87
CA THR A 315 70.45 27.44 8.85
C THR A 315 69.91 26.38 7.89
N CYS A 316 68.64 26.02 8.01
CA CYS A 316 68.02 25.00 7.17
C CYS A 316 67.63 25.60 5.81
N ASN A 317 68.62 25.66 4.92
CA ASN A 317 68.40 25.98 3.52
C ASN A 317 68.06 24.67 2.79
N GLY A 318 66.77 24.44 2.54
CA GLY A 318 66.24 23.41 1.66
C GLY A 318 66.27 21.98 2.23
N ILE A 319 65.13 21.53 2.75
CA ILE A 319 64.42 20.26 2.46
C ILE A 319 63.15 20.29 3.34
N CYS A 320 62.12 20.99 2.88
CA CYS A 320 60.72 20.79 3.25
C CYS A 320 59.92 21.05 1.97
N ALA A 321 59.71 20.01 1.18
CA ALA A 321 58.83 20.04 0.02
C ALA A 321 57.79 18.92 0.20
N ASP A 322 56.80 19.17 1.06
CA ASP A 322 55.48 18.53 0.99
C ASP A 322 54.42 19.64 1.16
N PRO A 323 53.55 19.88 0.16
CA PRO A 323 52.57 20.96 0.19
C PRO A 323 51.26 20.62 0.94
N ARG A 324 51.21 19.60 1.81
CA ARG A 324 49.97 19.16 2.48
C ARG A 324 49.85 19.45 3.99
N PHE A 325 50.77 20.21 4.58
CA PHE A 325 50.62 20.69 5.95
C PHE A 325 50.75 22.22 5.97
N GLU A 326 49.66 22.92 6.28
CA GLU A 326 49.69 24.36 6.55
C GLU A 326 50.48 24.62 7.84
N ALA A 327 51.49 25.47 7.71
CA ALA A 327 52.26 26.01 8.81
C ALA A 327 51.67 27.37 9.19
N CYS A 328 51.21 27.51 10.43
CA CYS A 328 51.15 28.79 11.13
C CYS A 328 51.47 28.54 12.61
N ASP A 329 52.74 28.66 12.96
CA ASP A 329 53.20 29.01 14.31
C ASP A 329 54.00 30.29 14.13
N ASP A 330 53.47 31.42 14.61
CA ASP A 330 54.13 32.74 14.56
C ASP A 330 54.96 33.01 15.83
N GLY A 331 55.06 32.03 16.73
CA GLY A 331 56.02 32.03 17.84
C GLY A 331 55.67 32.97 18.98
N ASP A 332 54.40 33.32 19.19
CA ASP A 332 53.95 33.98 20.43
C ASP A 332 53.01 33.09 21.28
N GLN A 333 52.89 33.40 22.57
CA GLN A 333 52.17 32.57 23.57
C GLN A 333 50.82 33.19 23.98
N ASP A 334 50.03 33.68 23.03
CA ASP A 334 48.62 34.03 23.27
C ASP A 334 47.68 32.99 22.61
N HIS A 335 46.48 32.77 23.17
CA HIS A 335 45.52 31.73 22.76
C HIS A 335 44.13 32.29 22.44
N THR A 336 44.01 33.49 21.87
CA THR A 336 42.69 34.08 21.54
C THR A 336 42.48 34.60 20.12
N ASP A 337 43.36 34.30 19.16
CA ASP A 337 43.31 34.95 17.85
C ASP A 337 43.04 33.93 16.73
N GLY A 338 41.78 33.87 16.29
CA GLY A 338 41.35 33.02 15.16
C GLY A 338 41.82 33.58 13.82
N CYS A 339 42.42 32.73 12.98
CA CYS A 339 42.78 33.07 11.60
C CYS A 339 41.54 33.16 10.69
N THR A 340 41.46 34.21 9.86
CA THR A 340 40.68 34.19 8.62
C THR A 340 41.62 34.40 7.44
N PRO A 341 41.37 33.79 6.28
CA PRO A 341 42.23 33.94 5.12
C PRO A 341 42.01 35.35 4.57
N ASN A 342 42.94 36.27 4.90
CA ASN A 342 43.26 37.57 4.26
C ASN A 342 43.45 38.79 5.19
N ASN A 343 43.65 38.62 6.51
CA ASN A 343 44.13 39.72 7.38
C ASN A 343 43.40 41.07 7.20
N LEU A 344 42.10 41.12 7.48
CA LEU A 344 41.34 42.37 7.60
C LEU A 344 40.74 42.52 9.00
N PRO A 345 40.80 43.71 9.63
CA PRO A 345 40.21 43.94 10.94
C PRO A 345 38.67 43.88 10.89
N MET A 346 38.07 43.25 11.91
CA MET A 346 36.61 43.10 12.03
C MET A 346 35.90 44.47 12.07
N GLY A 347 35.02 44.70 11.09
CA GLY A 347 34.13 45.86 11.05
C GLY A 347 33.72 46.33 9.66
N SER A 348 33.33 45.45 8.74
CA SER A 348 32.50 45.81 7.58
C SER A 348 32.06 44.56 6.79
N LEU A 349 31.00 43.90 7.25
CA LEU A 349 30.25 42.97 6.40
C LEU A 349 28.95 43.64 5.98
N SER A 350 28.85 43.96 4.70
CA SER A 350 27.60 44.19 4.02
C SER A 350 27.57 43.38 2.74
N VAL A 351 26.70 42.36 2.75
CA VAL A 351 25.88 41.88 1.61
C VAL A 351 26.48 40.82 0.65
N LEU A 352 25.63 39.80 0.42
CA LEU A 352 25.57 38.76 -0.63
C LEU A 352 26.46 37.52 -0.40
N ALA A 353 25.94 36.39 0.11
CA ALA A 353 24.90 35.49 -0.43
C ALA A 353 25.29 34.77 -1.73
N GLY A 354 25.59 33.46 -1.59
CA GLY A 354 25.41 32.42 -2.60
C GLY A 354 26.57 32.16 -3.57
N GLN A 355 27.26 31.02 -3.42
CA GLN A 355 27.32 29.92 -4.41
C GLN A 355 28.41 28.87 -4.07
N HIS A 356 27.93 27.65 -3.81
CA HIS A 356 28.42 26.32 -4.22
C HIS A 356 29.92 25.98 -4.30
N CYS A 357 30.28 24.94 -3.53
CA CYS A 357 31.34 23.99 -3.83
C CYS A 357 31.17 23.36 -5.22
N GLN A 358 32.24 23.30 -6.03
CA GLN A 358 32.39 22.31 -7.10
C GLN A 358 33.83 21.84 -7.20
N GLU A 359 33.98 20.51 -7.21
CA GLU A 359 35.18 19.75 -7.55
C GLU A 359 35.76 20.16 -8.90
N ILE A 360 37.09 20.15 -9.02
CA ILE A 360 37.77 20.15 -10.32
C ILE A 360 38.63 18.89 -10.41
N ALA A 361 38.21 18.03 -11.32
CA ALA A 361 38.90 16.85 -11.81
C ALA A 361 40.23 17.20 -12.50
N ASP A 362 41.17 16.26 -12.45
CA ASP A 362 42.42 16.24 -13.23
C ASP A 362 42.19 16.46 -14.73
N PRO A 363 43.18 17.09 -15.41
CA PRO A 363 43.55 16.63 -16.73
C PRO A 363 45.05 16.37 -16.88
N VAL A 364 45.32 15.16 -17.38
CA VAL A 364 46.56 14.64 -17.95
C VAL A 364 47.16 15.60 -18.99
N ALA A 365 48.44 15.92 -18.84
CA ALA A 365 49.21 16.72 -19.78
C ALA A 365 49.84 15.86 -20.91
N GLY A 366 49.41 16.17 -22.14
CA GLY A 366 50.30 16.53 -23.26
C GLY A 366 51.11 15.46 -23.97
N ALA A 367 50.57 14.96 -25.11
CA ALA A 367 51.35 14.41 -26.21
C ALA A 367 51.67 15.51 -27.24
N VAL A 368 52.97 15.59 -27.55
CA VAL A 368 53.70 16.16 -28.69
C VAL A 368 52.96 16.33 -30.03
N ASP A 369 53.14 17.52 -30.63
CA ASP A 369 52.97 17.81 -32.06
C ASP A 369 54.14 17.27 -32.90
N GLY A 370 53.86 16.80 -34.12
CA GLY A 370 54.89 16.54 -35.14
C GLY A 370 54.41 15.79 -36.39
N GLU A 371 54.04 16.59 -37.42
CA GLU A 371 53.89 16.31 -38.87
C GLU A 371 52.74 15.43 -39.39
#